data_AF-A0AAW1N1Y8-F1
#
_entry.id   AF-A0AAW1N1Y8-F1
#
_cell.length_a   1.000
_cell.length_b   1.000
_cell.length_c   1.000
_cell.angle_alpha   90.00
_cell.angle_beta   90.00
_cell.angle_gamma   90.00
#
_symmetry.space_group_name_H-M   'P 1'
#
loop_
_entity.id
_entity.type
_entity.pdbx_description
1 polymer ?
#
loop_
_entity_poly.entity_id
_entity_poly.type
_entity_poly.pdbx_seq_one_letter_code
_entity_poly.pdbx_strand_id
1 'polypeptide(L)'
;MVSFLLENGADPNEKANCGATALHFAAECGHTAIVMELLNYNAKFSTNDVGMTPIKAAAERTRKDVVEFLLERPEINKEEKIDALELLGASYANDKDNYCLEKAYDYLYRTMQMRYSDPDNVIKKKSMKPIKAYQSWVECQTLTELEAIRRNTNALHMEALTIQVQYLQIMLVLIDV
;
A
#
# COMPACT_ATOMS: atom_id res chain seq x y z
N MET A 1 16.42 22.09 3.75
CA MET A 1 17.41 21.49 2.82
C MET A 1 16.74 21.04 1.53
N VAL A 2 15.67 20.24 1.58
CA VAL A 2 14.92 19.85 0.36
C VAL A 2 14.43 21.08 -0.42
N SER A 3 13.75 22.03 0.23
CA SER A 3 13.35 23.32 -0.36
C SER A 3 14.47 24.00 -1.13
N PHE A 4 15.64 24.15 -0.48
CA PHE A 4 16.80 24.81 -1.07
C PHE A 4 17.28 24.11 -2.35
N LEU A 5 17.33 22.77 -2.36
CA LEU A 5 17.75 22.02 -3.55
C LEU A 5 16.76 22.20 -4.71
N LEU A 6 15.46 22.13 -4.43
CA LEU A 6 14.41 22.30 -5.42
C LEU A 6 14.38 23.73 -5.99
N GLU A 7 14.54 24.74 -5.12
CA GLU A 7 14.68 26.15 -5.51
C GLU A 7 15.91 26.40 -6.40
N ASN A 8 16.97 25.60 -6.23
CA ASN A 8 18.18 25.67 -7.04
C ASN A 8 18.14 24.74 -8.27
N GLY A 9 16.96 24.25 -8.66
CA GLY A 9 16.76 23.53 -9.91
C GLY A 9 17.05 22.03 -9.86
N ALA A 10 17.13 21.42 -8.68
CA ALA A 10 17.13 19.96 -8.58
C ALA A 10 15.82 19.39 -9.15
N ASP A 11 15.90 18.40 -10.03
CA ASP A 11 14.71 17.72 -10.57
C ASP A 11 14.17 16.69 -9.57
N PRO A 12 12.93 16.86 -9.04
CA PRO A 12 12.35 15.91 -8.09
C PRO A 12 11.97 14.56 -8.70
N ASN A 13 12.04 14.41 -10.03
CA ASN A 13 11.67 13.19 -10.75
C ASN A 13 12.86 12.32 -11.12
N GLU A 14 14.08 12.71 -10.76
CA GLU A 14 15.27 11.90 -10.96
C GLU A 14 15.13 10.54 -10.26
N LYS A 15 15.62 9.50 -10.94
CA LYS A 15 15.50 8.11 -10.50
C LYS A 15 16.83 7.58 -10.01
N ALA A 16 16.80 6.90 -8.87
CA ALA A 16 17.88 6.03 -8.43
C ALA A 16 17.98 4.79 -9.33
N ASN A 17 19.04 4.00 -9.15
CA ASN A 17 19.30 2.77 -9.91
C ASN A 17 18.20 1.69 -9.79
N CYS A 18 17.33 1.78 -8.77
CA CYS A 18 16.18 0.90 -8.57
C CYS A 18 14.86 1.51 -9.09
N GLY A 19 14.94 2.60 -9.85
CA GLY A 19 13.80 3.33 -10.38
C GLY A 19 13.07 4.23 -9.37
N ALA A 20 13.47 4.21 -8.10
CA ALA A 20 12.85 5.01 -7.04
C ALA A 20 13.21 6.50 -7.18
N THR A 21 12.22 7.37 -6.96
CA THR A 21 12.36 8.84 -6.95
C THR A 21 12.45 9.39 -5.54
N ALA A 22 12.76 10.68 -5.38
CA ALA A 22 12.71 11.38 -4.08
C ALA A 22 11.36 11.19 -3.35
N LEU A 23 10.25 11.13 -4.11
CA LEU A 23 8.92 10.93 -3.56
C LEU A 23 8.75 9.54 -2.93
N HIS A 24 9.39 8.50 -3.47
CA HIS A 24 9.38 7.17 -2.87
C HIS A 24 10.07 7.18 -1.50
N PHE A 25 11.28 7.73 -1.43
CA PHE A 25 12.06 7.77 -0.19
C PHE A 25 11.38 8.63 0.89
N ALA A 26 10.84 9.79 0.52
CA ALA A 26 10.09 10.63 1.46
C ALA A 26 8.85 9.91 2.00
N ALA A 27 8.16 9.15 1.14
CA ALA A 27 6.98 8.40 1.51
C ALA A 27 7.31 7.19 2.41
N GLU A 28 8.33 6.40 2.07
CA GLU A 28 8.84 5.28 2.87
C GLU A 28 9.27 5.71 4.29
N CYS A 29 9.93 6.87 4.38
CA CYS A 29 10.38 7.45 5.64
C CYS A 29 9.28 8.17 6.45
N GLY A 30 8.08 8.34 5.88
CA GLY A 30 6.96 9.00 6.57
C GLY A 30 7.09 10.52 6.67
N HIS A 31 7.85 11.16 5.78
CA HIS A 31 8.10 12.60 5.83
C HIS A 31 7.02 13.38 5.06
N THR A 32 5.81 13.48 5.62
CA THR A 32 4.65 14.11 4.96
C THR A 32 4.93 15.55 4.48
N ALA A 33 5.69 16.34 5.23
CA ALA A 33 6.07 17.69 4.81
C ALA A 33 6.97 17.70 3.56
N ILE A 34 7.91 16.75 3.46
CA ILE A 34 8.77 16.59 2.29
C ILE A 34 7.97 16.06 1.10
N VAL A 35 7.06 15.12 1.32
CA VAL A 35 6.13 14.63 0.28
C VAL A 35 5.34 15.79 -0.30
N MET A 36 4.75 16.64 0.55
CA MET A 36 4.00 17.82 0.11
C MET A 36 4.88 18.78 -0.69
N GLU A 37 6.09 19.05 -0.22
CA GLU A 37 7.03 19.93 -0.91
C GLU A 37 7.44 19.40 -2.28
N LEU A 38 7.77 18.12 -2.39
CA LEU A 38 8.10 17.49 -3.67
C LEU A 38 6.94 17.59 -4.67
N LEU A 39 5.70 17.36 -4.22
CA LEU A 39 4.51 17.52 -5.07
C LEU A 39 4.31 18.98 -5.52
N ASN A 40 4.59 19.97 -4.67
CA ASN A 40 4.55 21.38 -5.05
C ASN A 40 5.58 21.72 -6.15
N TYR A 41 6.67 20.96 -6.24
CA TYR A 41 7.67 21.06 -7.30
C TYR A 41 7.42 20.06 -8.47
N ASN A 42 6.17 19.61 -8.65
CA ASN A 42 5.76 18.72 -9.75
C ASN A 42 6.44 17.35 -9.74
N ALA A 43 6.74 16.80 -8.56
CA ALA A 43 7.08 15.38 -8.45
C ALA A 43 5.92 14.51 -8.94
N LYS A 44 6.24 13.52 -9.78
CA LYS A 44 5.27 12.62 -10.39
C LYS A 44 5.11 11.35 -9.57
N PHE A 45 3.87 10.87 -9.51
CA PHE A 45 3.57 9.51 -9.10
C PHE A 45 4.03 8.57 -10.21
N SER A 46 5.12 7.84 -9.97
CA SER A 46 5.67 6.85 -10.89
C SER A 46 5.94 5.56 -10.13
N THR A 47 5.99 4.44 -10.83
CA THR A 47 6.45 3.17 -10.27
C THR A 47 7.98 3.08 -10.36
N ASN A 48 8.59 2.51 -9.33
CA ASN A 48 9.98 2.05 -9.38
C ASN A 48 10.10 0.70 -10.12
N ASP A 49 11.31 0.15 -10.20
CA ASP A 49 11.59 -1.04 -11.03
C ASP A 49 10.95 -2.33 -10.48
N VAL A 50 10.57 -2.35 -9.20
CA VAL A 50 9.82 -3.46 -8.58
C VAL A 50 8.31 -3.22 -8.56
N GLY A 51 7.81 -2.19 -9.26
CA GLY A 51 6.39 -1.90 -9.39
C GLY A 51 5.76 -1.21 -8.17
N MET A 52 6.56 -0.71 -7.23
CA MET A 52 6.08 0.07 -6.08
C MET A 52 5.86 1.52 -6.50
N THR A 53 4.71 2.07 -6.14
CA THR A 53 4.44 3.51 -6.18
C THR A 53 4.81 4.15 -4.84
N PRO A 54 4.95 5.50 -4.76
CA PRO A 54 5.23 6.16 -3.49
C PRO A 54 4.21 5.86 -2.40
N ILE A 55 2.92 5.77 -2.73
CA ILE A 55 1.87 5.43 -1.76
C ILE A 55 1.99 3.98 -1.27
N LYS A 56 2.38 3.03 -2.14
CA LYS A 56 2.65 1.63 -1.74
C LYS A 56 3.88 1.55 -0.83
N ALA A 57 4.93 2.34 -1.09
CA ALA A 57 6.11 2.40 -0.23
C ALA A 57 5.78 2.95 1.18
N ALA A 58 4.92 3.97 1.27
CA ALA A 58 4.40 4.45 2.56
C ALA A 58 3.56 3.38 3.28
N ALA A 59 2.69 2.68 2.54
CA ALA A 59 1.83 1.64 3.09
C ALA A 59 2.62 0.46 3.68
N GLU A 60 3.63 -0.04 2.93
CA GLU A 60 4.51 -1.13 3.36
C GLU A 60 5.24 -0.80 4.68
N ARG A 61 5.64 0.47 4.87
CA ARG A 61 6.33 0.94 6.08
C ARG A 61 5.40 1.55 7.12
N THR A 62 4.10 1.22 7.07
CA THR A 62 3.07 1.68 8.01
C THR A 62 3.02 3.21 8.20
N ARG A 63 3.42 3.99 7.20
CA ARG A 63 3.43 5.48 7.22
C ARG A 63 2.03 6.04 6.94
N LYS A 64 1.11 5.78 7.87
CA LYS A 64 -0.31 6.16 7.77
C LYS A 64 -0.52 7.59 7.31
N ASP A 65 0.16 8.57 7.92
CA ASP A 65 -0.09 9.99 7.65
C ASP A 65 0.26 10.36 6.21
N VAL A 66 1.30 9.73 5.63
CA VAL A 66 1.62 9.88 4.21
C VAL A 66 0.56 9.20 3.35
N VAL A 67 0.14 7.97 3.70
CA VAL A 67 -0.90 7.26 2.94
C VAL A 67 -2.18 8.08 2.87
N GLU A 68 -2.72 8.51 4.02
CA GLU A 68 -3.96 9.30 4.08
C GLU A 68 -3.82 10.62 3.32
N PHE A 69 -2.67 11.30 3.42
CA PHE A 69 -2.42 12.51 2.61
C PHE A 69 -2.43 12.22 1.11
N LEU A 70 -1.78 11.13 0.67
CA LEU A 70 -1.71 10.76 -0.73
C LEU A 70 -3.07 10.27 -1.27
N LEU A 71 -3.94 9.66 -0.46
CA LEU A 71 -5.27 9.23 -0.88
C LEU A 71 -6.17 10.39 -1.34
N GLU A 72 -5.93 11.61 -0.87
CA GLU A 72 -6.67 12.80 -1.29
C GLU A 72 -6.17 13.38 -2.63
N ARG A 73 -5.12 12.79 -3.21
CA ARG A 73 -4.54 13.25 -4.47
C ARG A 73 -5.36 12.75 -5.67
N PRO A 74 -5.75 13.64 -6.61
CA PRO A 74 -6.50 13.25 -7.80
C PRO A 74 -5.70 12.35 -8.76
N GLU A 75 -4.38 12.36 -8.66
CA GLU A 75 -3.48 11.53 -9.48
C GLU A 75 -3.60 10.04 -9.16
N ILE A 76 -4.09 9.67 -7.97
CA ILE A 76 -4.21 8.28 -7.51
C ILE A 76 -5.61 7.77 -7.84
N ASN A 77 -5.70 6.74 -8.67
CA ASN A 77 -6.98 6.17 -9.08
C ASN A 77 -7.57 5.23 -8.01
N LYS A 78 -8.83 4.82 -8.18
CA LYS A 78 -9.57 3.99 -7.20
C LYS A 78 -8.85 2.66 -6.89
N GLU A 79 -8.29 2.00 -7.90
CA GLU A 79 -7.59 0.72 -7.74
C GLU A 79 -6.30 0.91 -6.92
N GLU A 80 -5.50 1.93 -7.24
CA GLU A 80 -4.29 2.25 -6.49
C GLU A 80 -4.56 2.63 -5.03
N LYS A 81 -5.66 3.35 -4.77
CA LYS A 81 -6.09 3.66 -3.39
C LYS A 81 -6.44 2.39 -2.60
N ILE A 82 -7.17 1.48 -3.24
CA ILE A 82 -7.55 0.19 -2.63
C ILE A 82 -6.29 -0.64 -2.35
N ASP A 83 -5.39 -0.76 -3.33
CA ASP A 83 -4.15 -1.51 -3.16
C ASP A 83 -3.30 -0.98 -2.01
N ALA A 84 -3.13 0.35 -1.93
CA ALA A 84 -2.32 0.98 -0.89
C ALA A 84 -2.93 0.80 0.51
N LEU A 85 -4.24 0.95 0.65
CA LEU A 85 -4.93 0.76 1.92
C LEU A 85 -4.94 -0.71 2.37
N GLU A 86 -5.06 -1.65 1.43
CA GLU A 86 -5.03 -3.08 1.71
C GLU A 86 -3.63 -3.51 2.16
N LEU A 87 -2.59 -3.02 1.48
CA LEU A 87 -1.20 -3.20 1.89
C LEU A 87 -0.91 -2.55 3.25
N LEU A 88 -1.46 -1.36 3.52
CA LEU A 88 -1.30 -0.69 4.82
C LEU A 88 -1.93 -1.52 5.95
N GLY A 89 -3.14 -2.02 5.74
CA GLY A 89 -3.82 -2.91 6.68
C GLY A 89 -3.02 -4.19 6.95
N ALA A 90 -2.52 -4.84 5.89
CA ALA A 90 -1.67 -6.01 6.02
C ALA A 90 -0.36 -5.71 6.79
N SER A 91 0.26 -4.55 6.52
CA SER A 91 1.50 -4.13 7.17
C SER A 91 1.31 -3.91 8.67
N TYR A 92 0.16 -3.39 9.12
CA TYR A 92 -0.16 -3.28 10.54
C TYR A 92 -0.24 -4.62 11.28
N ALA A 93 -0.45 -5.74 10.60
CA ALA A 93 -0.45 -7.06 11.23
C ALA A 93 0.95 -7.68 11.36
N ASN A 94 1.98 -7.08 10.74
CA ASN A 94 3.32 -7.67 10.60
C ASN A 94 4.46 -6.73 11.01
N ASP A 95 4.23 -5.42 11.05
CA ASP A 95 5.20 -4.41 11.48
C ASP A 95 5.44 -4.52 12.99
N LYS A 96 6.69 -4.73 13.40
CA LYS A 96 7.06 -4.96 14.80
C LYS A 96 6.83 -3.74 15.69
N ASP A 97 7.01 -2.55 15.13
CA ASP A 97 6.95 -1.29 15.86
C ASP A 97 5.52 -0.73 15.88
N ASN A 98 4.72 -1.05 14.86
CA ASN A 98 3.38 -0.51 14.66
C ASN A 98 2.27 -1.56 14.76
N TYR A 99 2.57 -2.79 15.19
CA TYR A 99 1.64 -3.91 15.23
C TYR A 99 0.29 -3.54 15.86
N CYS A 100 -0.79 -3.63 15.07
CA CYS A 100 -2.14 -3.32 15.52
C CYS A 100 -3.19 -4.02 14.65
N LEU A 101 -3.72 -5.16 15.13
CA LEU A 101 -4.75 -5.91 14.41
C LEU A 101 -6.07 -5.14 14.24
N GLU A 102 -6.41 -4.25 15.17
CA GLU A 102 -7.59 -3.40 15.02
C GLU A 102 -7.48 -2.49 13.79
N LYS A 103 -6.34 -1.79 13.66
CA LYS A 103 -6.06 -0.98 12.46
C LYS A 103 -5.98 -1.84 11.19
N ALA A 104 -5.38 -3.03 11.28
CA ALA A 104 -5.34 -3.95 10.16
C ALA A 104 -6.76 -4.25 9.66
N TYR A 105 -7.66 -4.65 10.58
CA TYR A 105 -9.06 -4.89 10.24
C TYR A 105 -9.75 -3.65 9.68
N ASP A 106 -9.60 -2.49 10.31
CA ASP A 106 -10.27 -1.26 9.89
C ASP A 106 -9.91 -0.89 8.45
N TYR A 107 -8.63 -1.00 8.09
CA TYR A 107 -8.17 -0.75 6.72
C TYR A 107 -8.67 -1.79 5.74
N LEU A 108 -8.59 -3.09 6.06
CA LEU A 108 -9.11 -4.17 5.20
C LEU A 108 -10.63 -4.06 5.01
N TYR A 109 -11.36 -3.62 6.03
CA TYR A 109 -12.80 -3.41 5.95
C TYR A 109 -13.12 -2.20 5.07
N ARG A 110 -12.39 -1.08 5.25
CA ARG A 110 -12.51 0.12 4.41
C ARG A 110 -12.26 -0.22 2.93
N THR A 111 -11.23 -1.02 2.61
CA THR A 111 -10.96 -1.39 1.21
C THR A 111 -12.05 -2.26 0.63
N MET A 112 -12.58 -3.22 1.39
CA MET A 112 -13.74 -4.00 0.95
C MET A 112 -14.94 -3.11 0.63
N GLN A 113 -15.26 -2.12 1.46
CA GLN A 113 -16.32 -1.16 1.14
C GLN A 113 -16.03 -0.38 -0.15
N MET A 114 -14.80 0.10 -0.34
CA MET A 114 -14.39 0.83 -1.55
C MET A 114 -14.48 -0.02 -2.83
N ARG A 115 -14.19 -1.33 -2.75
CA ARG A 115 -14.29 -2.24 -3.90
C ARG A 115 -15.71 -2.30 -4.48
N TYR A 116 -16.73 -2.20 -3.62
CA TYR A 116 -18.14 -2.31 -3.99
C TYR A 116 -18.92 -0.99 -3.90
N SER A 117 -18.24 0.14 -3.66
CA SER A 117 -18.89 1.45 -3.46
C SER A 117 -19.57 2.00 -4.71
N ASP A 118 -19.17 1.53 -5.89
CA ASP A 118 -19.67 1.93 -7.19
C ASP A 118 -20.11 0.67 -7.95
N PRO A 119 -21.43 0.43 -8.10
CA PRO A 119 -21.95 -0.76 -8.78
C PRO A 119 -21.49 -0.89 -10.24
N ASP A 120 -21.20 0.22 -10.91
CA ASP A 120 -20.77 0.23 -12.31
C ASP A 120 -19.25 0.03 -12.45
N ASN A 121 -18.50 0.16 -11.35
CA ASN A 121 -17.04 0.01 -11.32
C ASN A 121 -16.56 -0.78 -10.09
N VAL A 122 -16.99 -2.05 -10.03
CA VAL A 122 -16.61 -3.00 -8.97
C VAL A 122 -15.22 -3.56 -9.21
N ILE A 123 -14.34 -3.43 -8.21
CA ILE A 123 -12.96 -3.93 -8.26
C ILE A 123 -12.84 -5.22 -7.44
N LYS A 124 -13.02 -6.37 -8.10
CA LYS A 124 -12.96 -7.69 -7.46
C LYS A 124 -11.53 -8.05 -7.05
N LYS A 125 -11.39 -8.76 -5.93
CA LYS A 125 -10.11 -9.34 -5.50
C LYS A 125 -9.69 -10.46 -6.45
N LYS A 126 -8.38 -10.61 -6.65
CA LYS A 126 -7.81 -11.68 -7.47
C LYS A 126 -7.70 -12.92 -6.60
N SER A 127 -8.38 -14.00 -6.98
CA SER A 127 -8.26 -15.26 -6.26
C SER A 127 -6.88 -15.89 -6.49
N MET A 128 -6.13 -16.08 -5.41
CA MET A 128 -4.85 -16.81 -5.43
C MET A 128 -5.01 -18.24 -4.90
N LYS A 129 -4.11 -19.12 -5.33
CA LYS A 129 -4.06 -20.49 -4.81
C LYS A 129 -3.59 -20.47 -3.35
N PRO A 130 -4.25 -21.21 -2.44
CA PRO A 130 -3.82 -21.27 -1.05
C PRO A 130 -2.40 -21.78 -0.90
N ILE A 131 -1.61 -21.11 -0.06
CA ILE A 131 -0.22 -21.48 0.20
C ILE A 131 -0.17 -22.30 1.50
N LYS A 132 0.44 -23.49 1.44
CA LYS A 132 0.52 -24.41 2.60
C LYS A 132 1.16 -23.79 3.84
N ALA A 133 2.16 -22.91 3.65
CA ALA A 133 2.82 -22.20 4.74
C ALA A 133 1.83 -21.35 5.58
N TYR A 134 0.75 -20.88 4.97
CA TYR A 134 -0.31 -20.12 5.64
C TYR A 134 -1.54 -20.99 5.93
N GLN A 135 -1.34 -22.25 6.33
CA GLN A 135 -2.42 -23.19 6.66
C GLN A 135 -3.45 -23.38 5.53
N SER A 136 -3.07 -23.13 4.28
CA SER A 136 -4.00 -23.09 3.15
C SER A 136 -5.14 -22.08 3.33
N TRP A 137 -4.86 -20.96 4.01
CA TRP A 137 -5.78 -19.84 4.14
C TRP A 137 -6.18 -19.32 2.75
N VAL A 138 -7.45 -18.97 2.62
CA VAL A 138 -8.03 -18.35 1.42
C VAL A 138 -8.46 -16.95 1.82
N GLU A 139 -7.93 -15.97 1.11
CA GLU A 139 -8.23 -14.57 1.34
C GLU A 139 -9.73 -14.29 1.24
N CYS A 140 -10.27 -13.51 2.16
CA CYS A 140 -11.67 -13.09 2.12
C CYS A 140 -11.97 -12.35 0.82
N GLN A 141 -13.08 -12.71 0.18
CA GLN A 141 -13.56 -12.13 -1.08
C GLN A 141 -14.76 -11.20 -0.87
N THR A 142 -15.41 -11.25 0.30
CA THR A 142 -16.61 -10.47 0.62
C THR A 142 -16.52 -9.80 1.99
N LEU A 143 -17.32 -8.74 2.20
CA LEU A 143 -17.46 -8.09 3.51
C LEU A 143 -17.93 -9.08 4.59
N THR A 144 -18.88 -9.96 4.26
CA THR A 144 -19.40 -10.96 5.20
C THR A 144 -18.33 -11.95 5.66
N GLU A 145 -17.46 -12.40 4.74
CA GLU A 145 -16.32 -13.25 5.10
C GLU A 145 -15.34 -12.54 6.03
N LEU A 146 -15.03 -11.27 5.74
CA LEU A 146 -14.13 -10.47 6.57
C LEU A 146 -14.72 -10.19 7.97
N GLU A 147 -16.02 -9.90 8.05
CA GLU A 147 -16.73 -9.71 9.33
C GLU A 147 -16.72 -10.98 10.18
N ALA A 148 -16.82 -12.16 9.56
CA ALA A 148 -16.79 -13.44 10.26
C ALA A 148 -15.46 -13.68 10.99
N ILE A 149 -14.35 -13.12 10.49
CA ILE A 149 -13.02 -13.26 11.09
C ILE A 149 -12.64 -12.10 12.02
N ARG A 150 -13.45 -11.03 12.13
CA ARG A 150 -13.14 -9.80 12.89
C ARG A 150 -12.61 -10.05 14.32
N ARG A 151 -13.19 -11.01 15.02
CA ARG A 151 -12.84 -11.33 16.42
C ARG A 151 -11.82 -12.46 16.56
N ASN A 152 -11.36 -13.04 15.45
CA ASN A 152 -10.40 -14.12 15.42
C ASN A 152 -9.03 -13.56 15.03
N THR A 153 -8.18 -13.33 16.04
CA THR A 153 -6.84 -12.75 15.86
C THR A 153 -5.95 -13.58 14.94
N ASN A 154 -6.01 -14.91 15.06
CA ASN A 154 -5.25 -15.81 14.20
C ASN A 154 -5.70 -15.69 12.76
N ALA A 155 -7.01 -15.77 12.50
CA ALA A 155 -7.57 -15.63 11.16
C ALA A 155 -7.20 -14.28 10.52
N LEU A 156 -7.32 -13.19 11.27
CA LEU A 156 -6.99 -11.86 10.76
C LEU A 156 -5.48 -11.70 10.47
N HIS A 157 -4.62 -12.32 11.27
CA HIS A 157 -3.19 -12.35 10.99
C HIS A 157 -2.88 -13.17 9.73
N MET A 158 -3.53 -14.32 9.54
CA MET A 158 -3.37 -15.14 8.33
C MET A 158 -3.90 -14.45 7.07
N GLU A 159 -5.03 -13.74 7.19
CA GLU A 159 -5.57 -12.87 6.13
C GLU A 159 -4.54 -11.82 5.72
N ALA A 160 -3.98 -11.08 6.68
CA ALA A 160 -2.97 -10.06 6.43
C ALA A 160 -1.68 -10.62 5.80
N LEU A 161 -1.18 -11.76 6.28
CA LEU A 161 -0.02 -12.44 5.69
C LEU A 161 -0.28 -12.85 4.24
N THR A 162 -1.47 -13.37 3.95
CA THR A 162 -1.86 -13.79 2.59
C THR A 162 -1.90 -12.60 1.65
N ILE A 163 -2.48 -11.47 2.09
CA ILE A 163 -2.51 -10.21 1.37
C ILE A 163 -1.10 -9.69 1.09
N GLN A 164 -0.25 -9.62 2.11
CA GLN A 164 1.12 -9.12 1.94
C GLN A 164 1.90 -9.98 0.94
N VAL A 165 1.74 -11.31 1.01
CA VAL A 165 2.40 -12.23 0.07
C VAL A 165 1.92 -12.01 -1.35
N GLN A 166 0.68 -11.62 -1.59
CA GLN A 166 0.24 -11.22 -2.94
C GLN A 166 1.11 -10.10 -3.51
N TYR A 167 1.33 -9.04 -2.72
CA TYR A 167 2.13 -7.90 -3.11
C TYR A 167 3.62 -8.29 -3.24
N LEU A 168 4.15 -9.14 -2.36
CA LEU A 168 5.52 -9.65 -2.43
C LEU A 168 5.75 -10.66 -3.58
N GLN A 169 4.76 -11.48 -3.92
CA GLN A 169 4.88 -12.52 -4.95
C GLN A 169 4.73 -11.93 -6.35
N ILE A 170 3.96 -10.85 -6.50
CA ILE A 170 4.04 -9.98 -7.68
C ILE A 170 5.46 -9.39 -7.82
N MET A 171 6.17 -9.09 -6.72
CA MET A 171 7.56 -8.65 -6.79
C MET A 171 8.55 -9.77 -7.16
N LEU A 172 8.34 -11.02 -6.74
CA LEU A 172 9.24 -12.14 -7.08
C LEU A 172 9.11 -12.59 -8.54
N VAL A 173 7.91 -12.53 -9.13
CA VAL A 173 7.70 -12.88 -10.55
C VAL A 173 8.41 -11.90 -11.51
N LEU A 174 8.81 -10.71 -11.03
CA LEU A 174 9.60 -9.74 -11.79
C LEU A 174 11.13 -9.96 -11.70
N ILE A 175 11.60 -10.90 -10.87
CA ILE A 175 13.03 -11.18 -10.67
C ILE A 175 13.44 -12.51 -11.35
N ASP A 176 12.49 -13.29 -11.87
CA ASP A 176 12.79 -14.46 -12.69
C ASP A 176 13.04 -14.04 -14.16
N VAL A 177 14.20 -13.44 -14.41
CA VAL A 177 14.88 -13.34 -15.73
C VAL A 177 16.29 -13.90 -15.63
#